data_AF-A0A8S9DUR6-F1
#
_entry.id   AF-A0A8S9DUR6-F1
#
_cell.length_a   1.000
_cell.length_b   1.000
_cell.length_c   1.000
_cell.angle_alpha   90.00
_cell.angle_beta   90.00
_cell.angle_gamma   90.00
#
_symmetry.space_group_name_H-M   'P 1'
#
loop_
_entity.id
_entity.type
_entity.pdbx_description
1 polymer ?
#
loop_
_entity_poly.entity_id
_entity_poly.type
_entity_poly.pdbx_seq_one_letter_code
_entity_poly.pdbx_strand_id
1 'polypeptide(L)' 'MMGFGMIGGMLLFWVVIIVLAVFLVRGLFNTNQSYGTNQPLSARQILEQRYARGEINQEQYLLMLKDIQ' A
#
# COMPACT_ATOMS: atom_id res chain seq x y z
N MET A 1 46.81 -8.07 14.77
CA MET A 1 45.62 -7.95 13.91
C MET A 1 44.48 -8.78 14.50
N MET A 2 43.81 -8.31 15.57
CA MET A 2 42.68 -9.01 16.20
C MET A 2 41.69 -7.99 16.78
N GLY A 3 41.08 -7.19 15.91
CA GLY A 3 40.06 -6.19 16.32
C GLY A 3 38.82 -6.19 15.43
N PHE A 4 39.00 -6.51 14.14
CA PHE A 4 37.89 -6.53 13.18
C PHE A 4 36.94 -7.73 13.32
N GLY A 5 37.41 -8.87 13.83
CA GLY A 5 36.55 -10.06 14.02
C GLY A 5 35.48 -9.86 15.11
N MET A 6 35.81 -9.14 16.18
CA MET A 6 34.91 -8.90 17.30
C MET A 6 33.79 -7.91 16.93
N ILE A 7 34.15 -6.85 16.19
CA ILE A 7 33.19 -5.83 15.72
C ILE A 7 32.29 -6.41 14.60
N GLY A 8 32.85 -7.20 13.69
CA GLY A 8 32.10 -7.85 12.61
C GLY A 8 31.05 -8.85 13.12
N GLY A 9 31.40 -9.66 14.12
CA GLY A 9 30.46 -10.61 14.73
C GLY A 9 29.28 -9.92 15.45
N MET A 10 29.56 -8.82 16.15
CA MET A 10 28.53 -8.04 16.84
C MET A 10 27.55 -7.40 15.85
N LEU A 11 28.06 -6.84 14.75
CA LEU A 11 27.23 -6.24 13.70
C LEU A 11 26.38 -7.28 12.98
N LEU A 12 26.94 -8.45 12.64
CA LEU A 12 26.17 -9.53 12.01
C LEU A 12 25.02 -9.99 12.90
N PHE A 13 25.25 -10.12 14.21
CA PHE A 13 24.20 -10.47 15.17
C PHE A 13 23.07 -9.43 15.20
N TRP A 14 23.41 -8.13 15.22
CA TRP A 14 22.41 -7.05 15.16
C TRP A 14 21.65 -7.02 13.83
N VAL A 15 22.32 -7.25 12.70
CA VAL A 15 21.67 -7.32 11.37
C VAL A 15 20.65 -8.46 11.35
N VAL A 16 20.99 -9.64 11.89
CA VAL A 16 20.06 -10.78 11.96
C VAL A 16 18.84 -10.44 12.81
N ILE A 17 19.02 -9.79 13.97
CA ILE A 17 17.91 -9.33 14.82
C ILE A 17 17.00 -8.34 14.08
N ILE A 18 17.58 -7.36 13.38
CA ILE A 18 16.81 -6.36 12.63
C ILE A 18 16.02 -7.03 11.51
N VAL A 19 16.62 -7.95 10.77
CA VAL A 19 15.95 -8.70 9.70
C VAL A 19 14.76 -9.50 10.25
N LEU A 20 14.95 -10.19 11.37
CA LEU A 20 13.86 -10.92 12.04
C LEU A 20 12.74 -9.98 12.49
N ALA A 21 13.07 -8.87 13.14
CA ALA A 21 12.08 -7.88 13.56
C ALA A 21 11.29 -7.32 12.37
N VAL A 22 11.97 -6.95 11.29
CA VAL A 22 11.34 -6.46 10.06
C VAL A 22 10.47 -7.55 9.42
N PHE A 23 10.89 -8.81 9.45
CA PHE A 23 10.11 -9.92 8.88
C PHE A 23 8.82 -10.17 9.68
N LEU A 24 8.87 -10.15 11.02
CA LEU A 24 7.67 -10.25 11.86
C LEU A 24 6.72 -9.07 11.63
N VAL A 25 7.26 -7.85 11.62
CA VAL A 25 6.50 -6.62 11.34
C VAL A 25 5.86 -6.75 9.94
N ARG A 26 6.64 -7.05 8.89
CA ARG A 26 6.08 -7.26 7.55
C ARG A 26 5.00 -8.35 7.53
N GLY A 27 5.19 -9.49 8.19
CA GLY A 27 4.18 -10.56 8.22
C GLY A 27 2.84 -10.11 8.84
N LEU A 28 2.91 -9.32 9.91
CA LEU A 28 1.72 -8.78 10.59
C LEU A 28 1.08 -7.63 9.79
N PHE A 29 1.87 -6.72 9.25
CA PHE A 29 1.37 -5.58 8.47
C PHE A 29 0.92 -5.98 7.05
N ASN A 30 1.47 -7.03 6.45
CA ASN A 30 1.11 -7.51 5.11
C ASN A 30 -0.21 -8.30 5.06
N THR A 31 -0.85 -8.54 6.22
CA THR A 31 -2.24 -9.05 6.29
C THR A 31 -3.26 -7.91 6.18
N ASN A 32 -2.89 -6.68 6.56
CA ASN A 32 -3.75 -5.49 6.42
C ASN A 32 -3.32 -4.58 5.28
N GLN A 33 -2.17 -4.84 4.67
CA GLN A 33 -1.87 -4.35 3.33
C GLN A 33 -2.60 -5.22 2.30
N SER A 34 -3.93 -5.26 2.40
CA SER A 34 -4.71 -5.13 1.17
C SER A 34 -4.00 -4.05 0.38
N TYR A 35 -3.62 -4.38 -0.84
CA TYR A 35 -3.20 -3.44 -1.86
C TYR A 35 -4.36 -2.47 -2.19
N GLY A 36 -4.91 -1.79 -1.19
CA GLY A 36 -5.48 -0.46 -1.32
C GLY A 36 -4.31 0.51 -1.43
N THR A 37 -3.44 0.31 -2.43
CA THR A 37 -2.94 1.44 -3.20
C THR A 37 -4.14 2.37 -3.35
N ASN A 38 -4.16 3.60 -2.85
CA ASN A 38 -3.65 4.76 -3.56
C ASN A 38 -3.59 4.59 -5.10
N GLN A 39 -4.42 3.74 -5.69
CA GLN A 39 -4.94 3.97 -7.01
C GLN A 39 -5.81 5.21 -6.82
N PRO A 40 -5.53 6.32 -7.52
CA PRO A 40 -6.54 7.37 -7.62
C PRO A 40 -7.83 6.64 -7.99
N LEU A 41 -8.86 6.74 -7.14
CA LEU A 41 -10.16 6.14 -7.40
C LEU A 41 -10.42 6.33 -8.88
N SER A 42 -10.55 5.23 -9.62
CA SER A 42 -10.72 5.32 -11.07
C SER A 42 -11.84 6.32 -11.32
N ALA A 43 -11.72 7.18 -12.33
CA ALA A 43 -12.72 8.22 -12.55
C ALA A 43 -14.16 7.63 -12.57
N ARG A 44 -14.31 6.35 -12.95
CA ARG A 44 -15.54 5.55 -12.78
C ARG A 44 -16.03 5.37 -11.33
N GLN A 45 -15.15 5.02 -10.39
CA GLN A 45 -15.49 4.86 -8.98
C GLN A 45 -15.92 6.20 -8.34
N ILE A 46 -15.31 7.30 -8.76
CA ILE A 46 -15.71 8.65 -8.31
C ILE A 46 -17.12 8.97 -8.83
N LEU A 47 -17.42 8.67 -10.10
CA LEU A 47 -18.76 8.86 -10.67
C LEU A 47 -19.82 8.02 -9.96
N GLU A 48 -19.52 6.75 -9.69
CA GLU A 48 -20.45 5.84 -9.01
C GLU A 48 -20.76 6.32 -7.60
N GLN A 49 -19.74 6.80 -6.87
CA GLN A 49 -19.93 7.36 -5.53
C GLN A 49 -20.82 8.62 -5.55
N ARG A 50 -20.65 9.50 -6.55
CA ARG A 50 -21.48 10.71 -6.69
C ARG A 50 -22.91 10.39 -7.11
N TYR A 51 -23.09 9.39 -7.97
CA TYR A 51 -24.42 8.90 -8.34
C TYR A 51 -25.15 8.29 -7.14
N ALA A 52 -24.46 7.48 -6.34
CA ALA A 52 -25.01 6.89 -5.11
C ALA A 52 -25.37 7.95 -4.05
N ARG A 53 -24.62 9.06 -4.00
CA ARG A 53 -24.95 10.22 -3.17
C ARG A 53 -26.09 11.09 -3.73
N GLY A 54 -26.52 10.84 -4.97
CA GLY A 54 -27.53 11.65 -5.65
C GLY A 54 -27.02 13.02 -6.11
N GLU A 55 -25.69 13.24 -6.11
CA GLU A 55 -25.07 14.49 -6.56
C GLU A 55 -25.13 14.64 -8.08
N ILE A 56 -25.24 13.53 -8.82
CA ILE A 56 -25.38 13.49 -10.28
C ILE A 56 -26.54 12.59 -10.68
N ASN A 57 -27.25 12.95 -11.76
CA ASN A 57 -28.31 12.13 -12.31
C ASN A 57 -27.75 11.03 -13.25
N GLN A 58 -28.56 10.01 -13.54
CA GLN A 58 -28.20 8.89 -14.41
C GLN A 58 -27.69 9.35 -15.79
N GLU A 59 -28.30 10.38 -16.37
CA GLU A 59 -27.86 10.94 -17.67
C GLU A 59 -26.43 11.49 -17.61
N GLN A 60 -26.12 12.24 -16.54
CA GLN A 60 -24.79 12.82 -16.33
C GLN A 60 -23.74 11.74 -16.06
N TYR A 61 -24.11 10.71 -15.29
CA TYR A 61 -23.27 9.54 -15.06
C TYR A 61 -22.91 8.84 -16.38
N LEU A 62 -23.89 8.59 -17.25
CA LEU A 62 -23.66 7.91 -18.53
C LEU A 62 -22.79 8.73 -19.50
N LEU A 63 -22.94 10.06 -19.52
CA LEU A 63 -22.10 10.93 -20.35
C LEU A 63 -20.64 10.89 -19.88
N MET A 64 -20.39 11.04 -18.58
CA MET A 64 -19.04 11.01 -18.03
C MET A 64 -18.41 9.61 -18.13
N LEU A 65 -19.22 8.55 -18.01
CA LEU A 65 -18.77 7.17 -18.13
C LEU A 65 -18.32 6.81 -19.56
N LYS A 66 -18.90 7.46 -20.58
CA LYS A 66 -18.47 7.37 -21.99
C LYS A 66 -17.20 8.17 -22.27
N ASP A 67 -16.99 9.27 -21.58
CA ASP A 67 -15.81 10.14 -21.75
C ASP A 67 -14.54 9.50 -21.15
N ILE A 68 -14.69 8.70 -20.10
CA ILE A 68 -13.59 8.00 -19.41
C ILE A 68 -13.23 6.66 -20.10
N GLN A 69 -14.10 6.14 -20.97
CA GLN A 69 -13.93 4.84 -21.62
C GLN A 69 -13.14 4.94 -22.92
#